data_AF-A0A352BFW8-F1
#
_entry.id   AF-A0A352BFW8-F1
#
_cell.length_a   1.000
_cell.length_b   1.000
_cell.length_c   1.000
_cell.angle_alpha   90.00
_cell.angle_beta   90.00
_cell.angle_gamma   90.00
#
_symmetry.space_group_name_H-M   'P 1'
#
loop_
_entity.id
_entity.type
_entity.pdbx_description
1 polymer ?
#
loop_
_entity_poly.entity_id
_entity_poly.type
_entity_poly.pdbx_seq_one_letter_code
_entity_poly.pdbx_strand_id
1 'polypeptide(L)'
;MIHSLAGGELKNTETNDWAKVEILEGAEIGSIHWFKFYFLPIKTNSIVMVPIGFSQTPTRAKVLEIKKSISQQMSPIPSKHASYILSVVKK
;
A
#
# COMPACT_ATOMS: atom_id res chain seq x y z
N MET A 1 14.26 -22.69 41.74
CA MET A 1 14.63 -21.30 41.38
C MET A 1 14.22 -21.11 39.93
N ILE A 2 13.01 -20.56 39.70
CA ILE A 2 12.43 -20.40 38.36
C ILE A 2 12.77 -18.97 37.94
N HIS A 3 13.69 -18.82 36.99
CA HIS A 3 13.89 -17.55 36.32
C HIS A 3 12.68 -17.33 35.40
N SER A 4 11.88 -16.31 35.73
CA SER A 4 10.77 -15.85 34.90
C SER A 4 11.26 -15.66 33.47
N LEU A 5 10.76 -16.48 32.54
CA LEU A 5 10.73 -16.11 31.14
C LEU A 5 9.93 -14.81 31.07
N ALA A 6 10.64 -13.69 30.92
CA ALA A 6 10.05 -12.42 30.59
C ALA A 6 9.22 -12.64 29.33
N GLY A 7 7.89 -12.61 29.50
CA GLY A 7 6.93 -12.64 28.41
C GLY A 7 7.14 -11.40 27.58
N GLY A 8 7.99 -11.53 26.54
CA GLY A 8 8.09 -10.53 25.51
C GLY A 8 6.74 -10.49 24.80
N GLU A 9 5.98 -9.42 25.01
CA GLU A 9 4.85 -9.12 24.15
C GLU A 9 5.35 -9.14 22.71
N LEU A 10 4.82 -10.07 21.90
CA LEU A 10 4.95 -10.03 20.46
C LEU A 10 4.31 -8.71 20.02
N LYS A 11 5.16 -7.68 19.84
CA LYS A 11 4.78 -6.38 19.28
C LYS A 11 3.86 -6.65 18.11
N ASN A 12 2.62 -6.16 18.22
CA ASN A 12 1.59 -6.21 17.19
C ASN A 12 2.24 -6.18 15.80
N THR A 13 2.19 -7.31 15.10
CA THR A 13 2.59 -7.40 13.71
C THR A 13 1.53 -6.67 12.90
N GLU A 14 1.63 -5.35 12.85
CA GLU A 14 0.79 -4.51 12.00
C GLU A 14 0.94 -5.01 10.56
N THR A 15 -0.12 -5.60 10.04
CA THR A 15 -0.18 -6.03 8.65
C THR A 15 -0.82 -4.91 7.82
N ASN A 16 -0.27 -4.71 6.63
CA ASN A 16 -0.76 -3.71 5.69
C ASN A 16 -1.10 -4.38 4.36
N ASP A 17 -2.15 -3.90 3.71
CA ASP A 17 -2.48 -4.30 2.36
C ASP A 17 -1.82 -3.34 1.36
N TRP A 18 -1.26 -3.90 0.30
CA TRP A 18 -0.47 -3.20 -0.71
C TRP A 18 -0.98 -3.48 -2.11
N ALA A 19 -1.02 -2.45 -2.93
CA ALA A 19 -1.37 -2.55 -4.33
C ALA A 19 -0.22 -1.99 -5.17
N LYS A 20 0.24 -2.79 -6.12
CA LYS A 20 1.15 -2.34 -7.17
C LYS A 20 0.29 -1.70 -8.24
N VAL A 21 0.57 -0.45 -8.58
CA VAL A 21 -0.19 0.29 -9.57
C VAL A 21 0.72 0.86 -10.65
N GLU A 22 0.18 1.00 -11.85
CA GLU A 22 0.79 1.67 -13.00
C GLU A 22 0.10 3.01 -13.22
N ILE A 23 0.86 4.10 -13.31
CA ILE A 23 0.32 5.43 -13.51
C ILE A 23 -0.14 5.59 -14.97
N LEU A 24 -1.37 6.07 -15.16
CA LEU A 24 -1.99 6.22 -16.48
C LEU A 24 -2.00 7.66 -16.99
N GLU A 25 -1.75 8.64 -16.13
CA GLU A 25 -1.88 10.06 -16.45
C GLU A 25 -0.73 10.88 -15.82
N GLY A 26 -0.40 12.02 -16.42
CA GLY A 26 0.61 12.94 -15.88
C GLY A 26 2.05 12.64 -16.33
N ALA A 27 3.02 13.27 -15.65
CA ALA A 27 4.44 13.21 -16.03
C ALA A 27 5.10 11.85 -15.76
N GLU A 28 4.53 11.04 -14.85
CA GLU A 28 5.03 9.72 -14.48
C GLU A 28 4.25 8.57 -15.14
N ILE A 29 3.62 8.83 -16.29
CA ILE A 29 2.86 7.81 -17.02
C ILE A 29 3.72 6.58 -17.34
N GLY A 30 3.19 5.38 -17.09
CA GLY A 30 3.90 4.10 -17.24
C GLY A 30 4.80 3.74 -16.06
N SER A 31 5.01 4.64 -15.09
CA SER A 31 5.74 4.31 -13.88
C SER A 31 4.93 3.38 -12.97
N ILE A 32 5.63 2.49 -12.28
CA ILE A 32 5.03 1.48 -11.41
C ILE A 32 5.44 1.75 -9.97
N HIS A 33 4.45 1.88 -9.08
CA HIS A 33 4.66 2.17 -7.67
C HIS A 33 3.80 1.27 -6.79
N TRP A 34 4.22 1.12 -5.53
CA TRP A 34 3.46 0.43 -4.51
C TRP A 34 2.75 1.44 -3.61
N PHE A 35 1.46 1.23 -3.42
CA PHE A 35 0.64 2.02 -2.51
C PHE A 35 -0.02 1.13 -1.47
N LYS A 36 -0.25 1.69 -0.29
CA LYS A 36 -1.07 1.06 0.72
C LYS A 36 -2.54 1.34 0.48
N PHE A 37 -3.39 0.46 0.99
CA PHE A 37 -4.82 0.74 1.06
C PHE A 37 -5.42 0.06 2.29
N TYR A 38 -6.52 0.63 2.79
CA TYR A 38 -7.30 0.05 3.87
C TYR A 38 -8.78 0.07 3.49
N PHE A 39 -9.47 -1.05 3.72
CA PHE A 39 -10.93 -1.16 3.58
C PHE A 39 -11.50 -0.73 2.20
N LEU A 40 -10.71 -0.78 1.14
CA LEU A 40 -11.17 -0.49 -0.23
C LEU A 40 -11.40 -1.79 -1.01
N PRO A 41 -12.56 -1.96 -1.69
CA PRO A 41 -12.83 -3.11 -2.54
C PRO A 41 -12.10 -2.97 -3.89
N ILE A 42 -10.77 -2.94 -3.86
CA ILE A 42 -9.93 -2.93 -5.05
C ILE A 42 -9.69 -4.34 -5.58
N LYS A 43 -9.71 -4.44 -6.91
CA LYS A 43 -9.36 -5.66 -7.66
C LYS A 43 -8.21 -5.35 -8.61
N THR A 44 -7.47 -6.36 -9.01
CA THR A 44 -6.53 -6.24 -10.13
C THR A 44 -7.25 -5.71 -11.37
N ASN A 45 -6.55 -4.92 -12.18
CA ASN A 45 -7.05 -4.14 -13.31
C ASN A 45 -8.06 -3.03 -12.99
N SER A 46 -8.38 -2.75 -11.73
CA SER A 46 -9.22 -1.59 -11.37
C SER A 46 -8.46 -0.27 -11.58
N ILE A 47 -9.18 0.79 -11.91
CA ILE A 47 -8.63 2.15 -11.93
C ILE A 47 -8.83 2.79 -10.56
N VAL A 48 -7.76 3.36 -10.02
CA VAL A 48 -7.72 4.00 -8.71
C VAL A 48 -7.10 5.39 -8.82
N MET A 49 -7.36 6.25 -7.84
CA MET A 49 -6.66 7.53 -7.70
C MET A 49 -5.57 7.39 -6.65
N VAL A 50 -4.36 7.78 -7.02
CA VAL A 50 -3.18 7.76 -6.16
C VAL A 50 -2.52 9.14 -6.13
N PRO A 51 -1.95 9.56 -4.99
CA PRO A 51 -1.22 10.81 -4.90
C PRO A 51 0.17 10.61 -5.50
N ILE A 52 0.55 11.45 -6.46
CA ILE A 52 1.85 11.40 -7.13
C ILE A 52 2.60 12.73 -6.92
N GLY A 53 3.91 12.60 -6.71
CA GLY A 53 4.83 13.72 -6.50
C GLY A 53 4.66 14.45 -5.16
N PHE A 54 5.44 15.53 -4.99
CA PHE A 54 5.45 16.34 -3.77
C PHE A 54 4.10 17.03 -3.50
N SER A 55 3.42 17.47 -4.55
CA SER A 55 2.11 18.12 -4.46
C SER A 55 0.96 17.14 -4.19
N GLN A 56 1.25 15.83 -4.11
CA GLN A 56 0.26 14.76 -3.92
C GLN A 56 -0.90 14.86 -4.90
N THR A 57 -0.60 15.19 -6.16
CA THR A 57 -1.61 15.41 -7.18
C THR A 57 -2.35 14.09 -7.42
N PRO A 58 -3.68 14.07 -7.26
CA PRO A 58 -4.45 12.86 -7.44
C PRO A 58 -4.44 12.44 -8.90
N THR A 59 -3.85 11.28 -9.17
CA THR A 59 -3.56 10.79 -10.52
C THR A 59 -4.18 9.43 -10.72
N ARG A 60 -4.73 9.17 -11.92
CA ARG A 60 -5.28 7.84 -12.22
C ARG A 60 -4.18 6.82 -12.40
N ALA A 61 -4.37 5.66 -11.79
CA ALA A 61 -3.49 4.53 -11.90
C ALA A 61 -4.29 3.23 -12.04
N LYS A 62 -3.70 2.24 -12.69
CA LYS A 62 -4.25 0.90 -12.84
C LYS A 62 -3.63 -0.05 -11.84
N VAL A 63 -4.44 -0.79 -11.10
CA VAL A 63 -3.94 -1.83 -10.18
C VAL A 63 -3.42 -3.01 -11.00
N LEU A 64 -2.14 -3.35 -10.84
CA LEU A 64 -1.51 -4.51 -11.47
C LEU A 64 -1.57 -5.74 -10.54
N GLU A 65 -1.20 -5.56 -9.28
CA GLU A 65 -1.06 -6.64 -8.31
C GLU A 65 -1.55 -6.18 -6.93
N ILE A 66 -2.12 -7.10 -6.15
CA ILE A 66 -2.55 -6.85 -4.78
C ILE A 66 -1.87 -7.88 -3.87
N LYS A 67 -1.22 -7.39 -2.82
CA LYS A 67 -0.65 -8.18 -1.73
C LYS A 67 -1.37 -7.82 -0.44
N LYS A 68 -2.05 -8.80 0.16
CA LYS A 68 -2.81 -8.61 1.41
C LYS A 68 -2.03 -9.12 2.61
N SER A 69 -2.34 -8.57 3.78
CA SER A 69 -1.81 -8.99 5.09
C SER A 69 -0.28 -9.04 5.14
N ILE A 70 0.39 -8.07 4.50
CA ILE A 70 1.86 -8.04 4.48
C ILE A 70 2.37 -7.42 5.77
N SER A 71 3.14 -8.21 6.53
CA SER A 71 3.86 -7.73 7.70
C SER A 71 4.81 -6.58 7.33
N GLN A 72 4.98 -5.61 8.24
CA GLN A 72 5.94 -4.51 8.06
C GLN A 72 7.37 -4.99 7.77
N GLN A 73 7.75 -6.18 8.23
CA GLN A 73 9.08 -6.76 7.97
C GLN A 73 9.24 -7.25 6.52
N MET A 74 8.14 -7.49 5.82
CA MET A 74 8.09 -7.98 4.44
C MET A 74 7.47 -6.96 3.48
N SER A 75 7.27 -5.71 3.92
CA SER A 75 6.63 -4.69 3.09
C SER A 75 7.53 -4.29 1.92
N PRO A 76 6.97 -4.15 0.69
CA PRO A 76 7.75 -3.79 -0.49
C PRO A 76 8.37 -2.40 -0.41
N ILE A 77 7.81 -1.50 0.40
CA ILE A 77 8.34 -0.18 0.73
C ILE A 77 8.27 0.01 2.25
N PRO A 78 9.22 0.70 2.89
CA PRO A 78 9.12 1.07 4.29
C PRO A 78 7.75 1.69 4.60
N SER A 79 7.00 1.04 5.47
CA SER A 79 5.61 1.38 5.79
C SER A 79 5.40 2.84 6.20
N LYS A 80 6.41 3.52 6.75
CA LYS A 80 6.39 4.92 7.17
C LYS A 80 6.38 5.93 6.02
N HIS A 81 6.85 5.54 4.83
CA HIS A 81 6.98 6.42 3.67
C HIS A 81 6.00 6.08 2.54
N ALA A 82 5.11 5.11 2.78
CA ALA A 82 4.20 4.64 1.77
C ALA A 82 2.96 5.54 1.67
N SER A 83 2.67 5.98 0.44
CA SER A 83 1.45 6.69 0.10
C SER A 83 0.25 5.75 0.06
N TYR A 84 -0.95 6.31 0.26
CA TYR A 84 -2.21 5.57 0.25
C TYR A 84 -2.98 5.76 -1.06
N ILE A 85 -3.71 4.72 -1.48
CA ILE A 85 -4.75 4.86 -2.51
C ILE A 85 -5.85 5.75 -1.95
N LEU A 86 -6.20 6.82 -2.68
CA LEU A 86 -7.20 7.80 -2.26
C LEU A 86 -8.62 7.27 -2.49
N SER A 87 -8.88 6.71 -3.66
CA SER A 87 -10.21 6.24 -4.04
C SER A 87 -10.16 5.25 -5.20
N VAL A 88 -11.25 4.48 -5.34
CA VAL A 88 -11.50 3.66 -6.52
C VAL A 88 -12.34 4.47 -7.49
N VAL A 89 -11.90 4.57 -8.74
CA VAL A 89 -12.71 5.17 -9.80
C VAL A 89 -13.74 4.11 -10.19
N LYS A 90 -14.97 4.22 -9.65
CA LYS A 90 -16.09 3.38 -10.08
C LYS A 90 -16.39 3.70 -11.55
N LYS A 91 -16.45 2.65 -12.35
CA LYS A 91 -16.92 2.71 -13.74
C LYS A 91 -18.44 2.81 -13.77
#